data_AF-B6BIJ1-F1
#
_entry.id   AF-B6BIJ1-F1
#
_cell.length_a   1.000
_cell.length_b   1.000
_cell.length_c   1.000
_cell.angle_alpha   90.00
_cell.angle_beta   90.00
_cell.angle_gamma   90.00
#
_symmetry.space_group_name_H-M   'P 1'
#
loop_
_entity.id
_entity.type
_entity.pdbx_description
1 polymer ?
#
loop_
_entity_poly.entity_id
_entity_poly.type
_entity_poly.pdbx_seq_one_letter_code
_entity_poly.pdbx_strand_id
1 'polypeptide(L)' 'MKIWILDTKAPSHRLVRLNCEDHSDFSYLGDLDDDELTAFFLELQNDMNVEKNIKLLKYYGYLHLFIITKK' A
#
# COMPACT_ATOMS: atom_id res chain seq x y z
N MET A 1 2.10 9.55 -8.28
CA MET A 1 0.72 9.16 -8.67
C MET A 1 -0.20 9.40 -7.48
N LYS A 2 -1.47 9.77 -7.69
CA LYS A 2 -2.42 9.91 -6.58
C LYS A 2 -2.58 8.57 -5.89
N ILE A 3 -2.38 8.53 -4.57
CA ILE A 3 -2.58 7.32 -3.77
C ILE A 3 -3.60 7.62 -2.69
N TRP A 4 -4.54 6.69 -2.56
CA TRP A 4 -5.54 6.62 -1.51
C TRP A 4 -5.32 5.33 -0.71
N ILE A 5 -5.44 5.40 0.60
CA ILE A 5 -5.16 4.28 1.50
C ILE A 5 -6.34 3.97 2.43
N LEU A 6 -6.58 2.68 2.64
CA LEU A 6 -7.37 2.15 3.74
C LEU A 6 -6.51 1.15 4.52
N ASP A 7 -6.21 1.47 5.78
CA ASP A 7 -5.34 0.69 6.66
C ASP A 7 -6.13 0.13 7.85
N THR A 8 -6.34 -1.19 7.85
CA THR A 8 -7.02 -1.91 8.93
C THR A 8 -6.01 -2.73 9.73
N LYS A 9 -5.84 -2.37 11.01
CA LYS A 9 -4.95 -3.08 11.93
C LYS A 9 -5.77 -4.06 12.78
N ALA A 10 -5.43 -5.33 12.72
CA ALA A 10 -5.99 -6.39 13.55
C ALA A 10 -4.88 -7.01 14.44
N PRO A 11 -5.23 -7.78 15.49
CA PRO A 11 -4.23 -8.35 16.40
C PRO A 11 -3.25 -9.32 15.73
N SER A 12 -3.65 -10.01 14.66
CA SER A 12 -2.83 -11.00 13.95
C SER A 12 -2.25 -10.49 12.64
N HIS A 13 -2.81 -9.44 12.06
CA HIS A 13 -2.46 -8.99 10.72
C HIS A 13 -2.83 -7.53 10.50
N ARG A 14 -2.27 -6.93 9.46
CA ARG A 14 -2.61 -5.61 8.95
C ARG A 14 -3.03 -5.73 7.49
N LEU A 15 -4.16 -5.12 7.15
CA LEU A 15 -4.65 -5.00 5.77
C LEU A 15 -4.36 -3.59 5.29
N VAL A 16 -3.55 -3.44 4.26
CA VAL A 16 -3.32 -2.15 3.60
C VAL A 16 -3.89 -2.22 2.20
N ARG A 17 -4.89 -1.41 1.90
CA ARG A 17 -5.47 -1.28 0.56
C ARG A 17 -5.05 0.06 -0.02
N LEU A 18 -4.52 0.04 -1.23
CA LEU A 18 -4.10 1.21 -2.00
C LEU A 18 -4.97 1.32 -3.24
N ASN A 19 -5.36 2.53 -3.60
CA ASN A 19 -6.06 2.87 -4.84
C ASN A 19 -5.45 4.12 -5.47
N CYS A 20 -5.47 4.18 -6.79
CA CYS A 20 -5.07 5.37 -7.55
C CYS A 20 -6.22 6.36 -7.77
N GLU A 21 -7.45 5.95 -7.42
CA GLU A 21 -8.67 6.73 -7.53
C GLU A 21 -9.30 6.95 -6.15
N ASP A 22 -10.13 8.00 -6.06
CA ASP A 22 -10.86 8.35 -4.84
C ASP A 22 -11.98 7.35 -4.59
N HIS A 23 -12.04 6.85 -3.35
CA HIS A 23 -13.10 5.99 -2.86
C HIS A 23 -13.51 6.46 -1.47
N SER A 24 -14.81 6.45 -1.19
CA SER A 24 -15.40 7.03 0.03
C SER A 24 -14.80 6.55 1.35
N ASP A 25 -14.26 5.33 1.40
CA ASP A 25 -13.68 4.73 2.62
C ASP A 25 -12.16 4.92 2.73
N PHE A 26 -11.52 5.58 1.76
CA PHE A 26 -10.08 5.74 1.70
C PHE A 26 -9.67 7.16 2.08
N SER A 27 -8.50 7.28 2.72
CA SER A 27 -7.88 8.57 2.99
C SER A 27 -6.85 8.89 1.91
N TYR A 28 -6.81 10.14 1.46
CA TYR A 28 -5.77 10.58 0.53
C TYR A 28 -4.40 10.51 1.22
N LEU A 29 -3.49 9.72 0.66
CA LEU A 29 -2.14 9.53 1.18
C LEU A 29 -1.19 10.59 0.62
N GLY A 30 -1.38 10.97 -0.65
CA GLY A 30 -0.53 11.92 -1.35
C GLY A 30 -0.29 11.54 -2.80
N ASP A 31 0.46 12.39 -3.50
CA ASP A 31 0.93 12.13 -4.86
C ASP A 31 2.33 11.51 -4.82
N LEU A 32 2.39 10.20 -4.62
CA LEU A 32 3.66 9.49 -4.37
C LEU A 32 4.37 9.09 -5.67
N ASP A 33 5.64 9.42 -5.82
CA ASP A 33 6.50 8.85 -6.86
C ASP A 33 7.00 7.43 -6.51
N ASP A 34 7.85 6.85 -7.37
CA ASP A 34 8.36 5.49 -7.18
C ASP A 34 9.30 5.36 -5.97
N ASP A 35 10.06 6.41 -5.64
CA ASP A 35 10.98 6.43 -4.51
C ASP A 35 10.20 6.56 -3.20
N GLU A 36 9.17 7.42 -3.18
CA GLU A 36 8.25 7.58 -2.07
C GLU A 36 7.41 6.32 -1.83
N LEU A 37 6.91 5.67 -2.88
CA LEU A 37 6.23 4.37 -2.79
C LEU A 37 7.17 3.28 -2.26
N THR A 38 8.43 3.30 -2.68
CA THR A 38 9.44 2.36 -2.20
C THR A 38 9.66 2.51 -0.70
N ALA A 39 9.87 3.74 -0.22
CA ALA A 39 10.00 4.03 1.20
C ALA A 39 8.76 3.56 1.97
N PHE A 40 7.56 3.89 1.48
CA PHE A 40 6.31 3.46 2.08
C PHE A 40 6.18 1.94 2.20
N PHE A 41 6.49 1.17 1.15
CA PHE A 41 6.41 -0.29 1.21
C PHE A 41 7.42 -0.90 2.18
N LEU A 42 8.64 -0.35 2.24
CA LEU A 42 9.68 -0.83 3.17
C LEU A 42 9.35 -0.51 4.63
N GLU A 43 8.70 0.63 4.90
CA GLU A 43 8.16 0.97 6.22
C GLU A 43 7.01 0.05 6.64
N LEU A 44 6.19 -0.40 5.69
CA LEU A 44 5.12 -1.37 5.95
C LEU A 44 5.67 -2.75 6.30
N GLN A 45 6.60 -3.26 5.49
CA GLN A 45 7.26 -4.55 5.68
C GLN A 45 8.58 -4.55 4.90
N ASN A 46 9.70 -4.64 5.63
CA ASN A 46 11.04 -4.59 5.05
C ASN A 46 11.40 -5.78 4.12
N ASP A 47 10.75 -6.92 4.29
CA ASP A 47 10.95 -8.16 3.50
C ASP A 47 9.84 -8.33 2.45
N MET A 48 9.60 -7.29 1.64
CA MET A 48 8.59 -7.28 0.58
C MET A 48 9.25 -7.05 -0.78
N ASN A 49 8.71 -7.67 -1.83
CA ASN A 49 9.12 -7.37 -3.21
C ASN A 49 8.47 -6.05 -3.68
N VAL A 50 9.14 -4.94 -3.39
CA VAL A 50 8.70 -3.57 -3.70
C VAL A 50 8.49 -3.37 -5.20
N GLU A 51 9.46 -3.77 -6.02
CA GLU A 51 9.41 -3.56 -7.48
C GLU A 51 8.16 -4.20 -8.11
N LYS A 52 7.86 -5.44 -7.70
CA LYS A 52 6.64 -6.13 -8.16
C LYS A 52 5.39 -5.39 -7.73
N ASN A 53 5.33 -4.90 -6.49
CA ASN A 53 4.15 -4.24 -5.96
C ASN A 53 3.90 -2.88 -6.61
N ILE A 54 4.94 -2.09 -6.88
CA ILE A 54 4.82 -0.84 -7.64
C ILE A 54 4.30 -1.13 -9.06
N LYS A 55 4.82 -2.17 -9.74
CA LYS A 55 4.34 -2.57 -11.06
C LYS A 55 2.86 -2.98 -11.05
N LEU A 56 2.45 -3.76 -10.05
CA LEU A 56 1.05 -4.19 -9.90
C LEU A 56 0.13 -3.00 -9.64
N LEU A 57 0.52 -2.09 -8.73
CA LEU A 57 -0.24 -0.88 -8.42
C LEU A 57 -0.43 0.00 -9.65
N LYS A 58 0.63 0.21 -10.44
CA LYS A 58 0.57 0.96 -11.70
C LYS A 58 -0.33 0.31 -12.75
N TYR A 59 -0.25 -1.02 -12.87
CA TYR A 59 -0.97 -1.76 -13.89
C TYR A 59 -2.47 -1.86 -13.59
N TYR A 60 -2.83 -2.17 -12.34
CA TYR A 60 -4.23 -2.38 -11.94
C TYR A 60 -4.91 -1.12 -11.42
N GLY A 61 -4.15 -0.09 -11.02
CA GLY A 61 -4.70 1.09 -10.35
C GLY A 61 -5.06 0.86 -8.88
N TYR A 62 -4.78 -0.34 -8.34
CA TYR A 62 -5.01 -0.68 -6.95
C TYR A 62 -4.05 -1.79 -6.49
N LEU A 63 -3.87 -1.91 -5.17
CA LEU A 63 -3.08 -2.98 -4.56
C LEU A 63 -3.58 -3.28 -3.15
N HIS A 64 -3.82 -4.56 -2.85
CA HIS A 64 -4.16 -5.01 -1.50
C HIS A 64 -3.02 -5.83 -0.90
N LEU A 65 -2.55 -5.41 0.28
CA LEU A 65 -1.49 -6.06 1.03
C LEU A 65 -2.07 -6.70 2.29
N PHE A 66 -1.72 -7.96 2.50
CA PHE A 66 -2.03 -8.72 3.69
C PHE A 66 -0.72 -8.99 4.45
N ILE A 67 -0.47 -8.22 5.51
CA ILE A 67 0.77 -8.27 6.28
C ILE A 67 0.51 -9.07 7.57
N ILE A 68 1.15 -10.22 7.72
CA ILE A 68 1.04 -11.03 8.94
C ILE A 68 2.00 -10.50 9.98
N THR A 69 1.48 -10.15 11.15
CA THR A 69 2.29 -9.79 12.31
C THR A 69 2.86 -11.08 12.89
N LYS A 70 4.14 -11.36 12.65
CA LYS A 70 4.84 -12.44 13.36
C LYS A 70 5.02 -12.01 14.81
N LYS A 71 4.57 -12.84 15.75
CA LYS A 71 4.85 -12.66 17.18
C LYS A 71 6.33 -12.87 17.48
#